data_AF-A0A954NX98-F1
#
_entry.id   AF-A0A954NX98-F1
#
_cell.length_a   1.000
_cell.length_b   1.000
_cell.length_c   1.000
_cell.angle_alpha   90.00
_cell.angle_beta   90.00
_cell.angle_gamma   90.00
#
_symmetry.space_group_name_H-M   'P 1'
#
loop_
_entity.id
_entity.type
_entity.pdbx_description
1 polymer ?
#
loop_
_entity_poly.entity_id
_entity_poly.type
_entity_poly.pdbx_seq_one_letter_code
_entity_poly.pdbx_strand_id
1 'polypeptide(L)'
;MDDELSQQLQDCIALGVARTPHQNLLFIVDQLVESAARALSPGVNDPYTAIICMRWLGSGLIVMTHRQDPEPYRYDSDENLRVVAKSV
;
A
#
# COMPACT_ATOMS: atom_id res chain seq x y z
N MET A 1 -9.97 16.26 25.36
CA MET A 1 -8.73 16.58 24.63
C MET A 1 -8.67 18.08 24.52
N ASP A 2 -7.49 18.68 24.62
CA ASP A 2 -7.31 20.12 24.43
C ASP A 2 -7.58 20.47 22.95
N ASP A 3 -8.36 21.53 22.72
CA ASP A 3 -8.78 21.94 21.38
C ASP A 3 -7.59 22.48 20.58
N GLU A 4 -6.64 23.14 21.27
CA GLU A 4 -5.40 23.64 20.67
C GLU A 4 -4.51 22.49 20.18
N LEU A 5 -4.31 21.47 21.03
CA LEU A 5 -3.56 20.26 20.65
C LEU A 5 -4.22 19.50 19.49
N SER A 6 -5.56 19.45 19.47
CA SER A 6 -6.30 18.79 18.39
C SER A 6 -6.13 19.51 17.05
N GLN A 7 -6.06 20.85 17.07
CA GLN A 7 -5.80 21.63 15.86
C GLN A 7 -4.37 21.43 15.36
N GLN A 8 -3.38 21.51 16.25
CA GLN A 8 -1.97 21.28 15.91
C GLN A 8 -1.75 19.89 15.28
N LEU A 9 -2.41 18.85 15.79
CA LEU A 9 -2.37 17.50 15.23
C LEU A 9 -2.98 17.42 13.83
N GLN A 10 -4.11 18.09 13.59
CA GLN A 10 -4.75 18.12 12.28
C GLN A 10 -3.87 18.84 11.25
N ASP A 11 -3.21 19.93 11.65
CA ASP A 11 -2.33 20.70 10.76
C ASP A 11 -1.06 19.91 10.36
N CYS A 12 -0.71 18.87 11.12
CA CYS A 12 0.41 17.98 10.82
C CYS A 12 0.07 16.88 9.80
N ILE A 13 -1.21 16.70 9.42
CA ILE A 13 -1.65 15.59 8.58
C ILE A 13 -2.46 16.12 7.40
N ALA A 14 -2.05 15.76 6.17
CA ALA A 14 -2.84 16.03 4.98
C ALA A 14 -3.81 14.87 4.68
N LEU A 15 -5.11 15.18 4.60
CA LEU A 15 -6.15 14.22 4.20
C LEU A 15 -6.57 14.47 2.75
N GLY A 16 -6.46 13.44 1.91
CA GLY A 16 -6.93 13.47 0.52
C GLY A 16 -8.26 12.72 0.35
N VAL A 17 -9.00 13.04 -0.72
CA VAL A 17 -10.26 12.36 -1.08
C VAL A 17 -10.06 10.90 -1.53
N ALA A 18 -8.82 10.52 -1.85
CA ALA A 18 -8.42 9.17 -2.22
C ALA A 18 -6.96 8.91 -1.84
N ARG A 19 -6.57 7.63 -1.80
CA ARG A 19 -5.17 7.23 -1.64
C ARG A 19 -4.34 7.75 -2.81
N THR A 20 -3.14 8.25 -2.54
CA THR A 20 -2.16 8.55 -3.60
C THR A 20 -1.70 7.26 -4.29
N PRO A 21 -1.13 7.31 -5.51
CA PRO A 21 -0.60 6.11 -6.17
C PRO A 21 0.42 5.35 -5.31
N HIS A 22 1.24 6.06 -4.54
CA HIS A 22 2.19 5.45 -3.59
C HIS A 22 1.50 4.79 -2.39
N GLN A 23 0.32 5.27 -2.00
CA GLN A 23 -0.50 4.68 -0.93
C GLN A 23 -1.45 3.58 -1.46
N ASN A 24 -1.65 3.50 -2.78
CA ASN A 24 -2.49 2.51 -3.41
C ASN A 24 -1.66 1.34 -3.96
N LEU A 25 -1.48 0.31 -3.14
CA LEU A 25 -0.78 -0.91 -3.57
C LEU A 25 -1.41 -1.59 -4.79
N LEU A 26 -2.70 -1.40 -5.06
CA LEU A 26 -3.33 -1.96 -6.25
C LEU A 26 -2.87 -1.25 -7.53
N PHE A 27 -2.40 -0.02 -7.45
CA PHE A 27 -1.90 0.71 -8.61
C PHE A 27 -0.73 -0.03 -9.28
N ILE A 28 0.24 -0.53 -8.51
CA ILE A 28 1.37 -1.27 -9.10
C ILE A 28 0.92 -2.63 -9.65
N VAL A 29 -0.09 -3.26 -9.04
CA VAL A 29 -0.69 -4.49 -9.55
C VAL A 29 -1.34 -4.23 -10.91
N ASP A 30 -2.14 -3.18 -11.03
CA ASP A 30 -2.80 -2.79 -12.28
C ASP A 30 -1.77 -2.52 -13.38
N GLN A 31 -0.67 -1.83 -13.06
CA GLN A 31 0.41 -1.57 -14.01
C GLN A 31 1.15 -2.84 -14.46
N LEU A 32 1.36 -3.80 -13.57
CA LEU A 32 1.96 -5.10 -13.93
C LEU A 32 1.03 -5.93 -14.81
N VAL A 33 -0.28 -5.91 -14.53
CA VAL A 33 -1.30 -6.60 -15.35
C VAL A 33 -1.39 -5.97 -16.74
N GLU A 34 -1.45 -4.64 -16.82
CA GLU A 34 -1.51 -3.92 -18.10
C GLU A 34 -0.25 -4.20 -18.93
N SER A 35 0.93 -4.15 -18.31
CA SER A 35 2.20 -4.44 -18.98
C SER A 35 2.26 -5.89 -19.49
N ALA A 36 1.83 -6.86 -18.68
CA ALA A 36 1.78 -8.27 -19.11
C ALA A 36 0.81 -8.48 -20.28
N ALA A 37 -0.37 -7.86 -20.24
CA ALA A 37 -1.35 -7.92 -21.31
C ALA A 37 -0.82 -7.28 -22.60
N ARG A 38 -0.13 -6.13 -22.51
CA ARG A 38 0.51 -5.47 -23.65
C ARG A 38 1.63 -6.32 -24.23
N ALA A 39 2.44 -6.96 -23.40
CA ALA A 39 3.51 -7.85 -23.82
C ALA A 39 2.97 -9.06 -24.60
N LEU A 40 1.85 -9.64 -24.17
CA LEU A 40 1.19 -10.77 -24.85
C LEU A 40 0.30 -10.36 -26.05
N SER A 41 0.18 -9.06 -26.33
CA SER A 41 -0.62 -8.60 -27.46
C SER A 41 -0.02 -9.10 -28.79
N PRO A 42 -0.84 -9.33 -29.83
CA PRO A 42 -0.35 -9.84 -31.13
C PRO A 42 0.72 -8.96 -31.78
N GLY A 43 0.74 -7.66 -31.47
CA GLY A 43 1.71 -6.71 -32.02
C GLY A 43 3.07 -6.71 -31.32
N VAL A 44 3.14 -7.18 -30.07
CA VAL A 44 4.40 -7.23 -29.29
C VAL A 44 4.91 -8.67 -29.19
N ASN A 45 4.05 -9.59 -28.76
CA ASN A 45 4.36 -11.02 -28.59
C ASN A 45 5.68 -11.27 -27.81
N ASP A 46 5.82 -10.62 -26.67
CA ASP A 46 6.94 -10.76 -25.74
C ASP A 46 6.52 -11.57 -24.48
N PRO A 47 6.57 -12.90 -24.53
CA PRO A 47 6.23 -13.74 -23.38
C PRO A 47 7.24 -13.60 -22.24
N TYR A 48 8.49 -13.20 -22.50
CA TYR A 48 9.51 -13.08 -21.47
C TYR A 48 9.17 -11.94 -20.50
N THR A 49 8.78 -10.78 -21.03
CA THR A 49 8.31 -9.65 -20.22
C THR A 49 7.05 -10.02 -19.43
N ALA A 50 6.10 -10.73 -20.04
CA ALA A 50 4.89 -11.18 -19.35
C ALA A 50 5.20 -12.11 -18.16
N ILE A 51 6.15 -13.04 -18.32
CA ILE A 51 6.63 -13.92 -17.24
C ILE A 51 7.26 -13.10 -16.11
N ILE A 52 8.06 -12.08 -16.43
CA ILE A 52 8.65 -11.21 -15.42
C ILE A 52 7.56 -10.49 -14.63
N CYS A 53 6.56 -9.90 -15.29
CA CYS A 53 5.43 -9.25 -14.61
C CYS A 53 4.70 -10.22 -13.66
N MET A 54 4.43 -11.46 -14.10
CA MET A 54 3.81 -12.48 -13.24
C MET A 54 4.70 -12.87 -12.05
N ARG A 55 6.01 -12.95 -12.21
CA ARG A 55 6.94 -13.21 -11.09
C ARG A 55 6.91 -12.09 -10.05
N TRP A 56 6.87 -10.83 -10.49
CA TRP A 56 6.74 -9.70 -9.56
C TRP A 56 5.41 -9.72 -8.80
N LEU A 57 4.30 -10.02 -9.48
CA LEU A 57 3.01 -10.21 -8.82
C LEU A 57 3.07 -11.33 -7.78
N GLY A 58 3.62 -12.50 -8.14
CA GLY A 58 3.79 -13.63 -7.23
C GLY A 58 4.64 -13.29 -6.00
N SER A 59 5.79 -12.64 -6.20
CA SER A 59 6.65 -12.18 -5.10
C SER A 59 5.91 -11.20 -4.18
N GLY A 60 5.15 -10.25 -4.75
CA GLY A 60 4.36 -9.31 -3.97
C GLY A 60 3.32 -10.00 -3.10
N LEU A 61 2.61 -10.99 -3.65
CA LEU A 61 1.63 -11.78 -2.90
C LEU A 61 2.28 -12.55 -1.74
N ILE A 62 3.44 -13.17 -1.94
CA ILE A 62 4.18 -13.85 -0.86
C ILE A 62 4.55 -12.85 0.25
N VAL A 63 4.99 -11.64 -0.08
CA VAL A 63 5.27 -10.62 0.94
C VAL A 63 3.99 -10.26 1.71
N MET A 64 2.84 -10.19 1.05
CA MET A 64 1.57 -9.92 1.71
C MET A 64 1.15 -11.04 2.67
N THR A 65 1.44 -12.31 2.37
CA THR A 65 1.11 -13.41 3.29
C THR A 65 1.92 -13.40 4.59
N HIS A 66 3.06 -12.71 4.61
CA HIS A 66 3.93 -12.60 5.78
C HIS A 66 3.70 -11.30 6.57
N ARG A 67 2.83 -10.41 6.09
CA ARG A 67 2.45 -9.22 6.85
C ARG A 67 1.54 -9.60 7.99
N GLN A 68 1.96 -9.25 9.20
CA GLN A 68 1.08 -9.27 10.37
C GLN A 68 0.10 -8.11 10.28
N ASP A 69 -1.12 -8.34 10.76
CA ASP A 69 -2.08 -7.26 10.91
C ASP A 69 -1.51 -6.22 11.88
N PRO A 70 -1.63 -4.92 11.55
CA PRO A 70 -1.09 -3.88 12.40
C PRO A 70 -1.82 -3.90 13.74
N GLU A 71 -1.06 -3.87 14.84
CA GLU A 71 -1.65 -3.90 16.17
C GLU A 71 -2.63 -2.74 16.39
N PRO A 72 -3.78 -2.99 17.07
CA PRO A 72 -4.76 -1.97 17.38
C PRO A 72 -4.21 -0.86 18.28
N TYR A 73 -3.25 -1.19 19.14
CA TYR A 73 -2.63 -0.27 20.08
C TYR A 73 -1.20 0.02 19.64
N ARG A 74 -0.86 1.28 19.41
CA ARG A 74 0.49 1.68 18.97
C ARG A 74 1.09 2.68 19.94
N TYR A 75 2.29 2.37 20.39
CA TYR A 75 3.03 3.11 21.40
C TYR A 75 4.15 3.92 20.75
N ASP A 76 4.60 4.99 21.43
CA ASP A 76 5.84 5.66 21.07
C ASP A 76 7.07 4.94 21.66
N SER A 77 8.25 5.54 21.50
CA SER A 77 9.51 5.01 22.03
C SER A 77 9.57 4.92 23.56
N ASP A 78 8.71 5.66 24.25
CA ASP A 78 8.67 5.72 25.72
C ASP A 78 7.50 4.86 26.28
N GLU A 79 6.93 3.97 25.46
CA GLU A 79 5.82 3.07 25.79
C GLU A 79 4.50 3.77 26.12
N ASN A 80 4.31 5.02 25.70
CA ASN A 80 3.03 5.71 25.88
C ASN A 80 2.07 5.38 24.72
N LEU A 81 0.83 5.00 25.03
CA LEU A 81 -0.19 4.70 24.02
C LEU A 81 -0.53 5.96 23.21
N ARG A 82 -0.26 5.94 21.90
CA ARG A 82 -0.49 7.09 20.98
C ARG A 82 -1.65 6.88 20.03
N VAL A 83 -1.88 5.66 19.56
CA VAL A 83 -2.92 5.36 18.58
C VAL A 83 -3.73 4.16 19.02
N VAL A 84 -5.05 4.33 19.07
CA VAL A 84 -6.02 3.24 19.16
C VAL A 84 -6.73 3.14 17.81
N ALA A 85 -6.28 2.20 16.99
CA ALA A 85 -6.85 1.92 15.69
C ALA A 85 -7.88 0.78 15.79
N LYS A 86 -8.90 0.83 14.94
CA LYS A 86 -9.79 -0.32 14.78
C LYS A 86 -8.98 -1.44 14.12
N SER A 87 -8.95 -2.62 14.76
CA SER A 87 -8.45 -3.83 14.09
C SER A 87 -9.34 -4.08 12.87
N VAL A 88 -8.73 -4.18 11.70
CA VAL A 88 -9.41 -4.58 10.46
C VAL A 88 -9.39 -6.09 10.35
#